data_AF-A0A7S2B430-F1
#
_entry.id   AF-A0A7S2B430-F1
#
_cell.length_a   1.000
_cell.length_b   1.000
_cell.length_c   1.000
_cell.angle_alpha   90.00
_cell.angle_beta   90.00
_cell.angle_gamma   90.00
#
_symmetry.space_group_name_H-M   'P 1'
#
loop_
_entity.id
_entity.type
_entity.pdbx_description
1 polymer ?
#
loop_
_entity_poly.entity_id
_entity_poly.type
_entity_poly.pdbx_seq_one_letter_code
_entity_poly.pdbx_strand_id
1 'polypeptide(L)'
;PLSVNMYTSRVSFICAVKQLYIIFFAVATEGAVFNESIGDSIFAASASSYFTDFSSFDSDNWVMKDGTCSHCNERYGAECTLWDADAAAFGSIPIENGSTSETMSGVTLTTTPLETNASCGGICKSAHMVYDHDLMYGTVTVEAKWFPGDEDNVSTATGFIGLDSDGNEASITMGFHGVGWDDDEDFDHKFQTAVYADVDNSHEKEYEDMSPVSVADEFNVYSIKWTSEKVTWKFNGELARKVT
;
A
#
# COMPACT_ATOMS: atom_id res chain seq x y z
N PRO A 1 -4.35 -17.34 26.16
CA PRO A 1 -3.57 -16.13 25.82
C PRO A 1 -4.01 -15.64 24.44
N LEU A 2 -4.69 -14.50 24.37
CA LEU A 2 -4.95 -13.83 23.09
C LEU A 2 -3.58 -13.32 22.61
N SER A 3 -3.01 -13.94 21.59
CA SER A 3 -1.88 -13.36 20.85
C SER A 3 -2.43 -12.12 20.16
N VAL A 4 -2.03 -10.95 20.64
CA VAL A 4 -2.35 -9.68 19.97
C VAL A 4 -1.23 -9.47 18.97
N ASN A 5 -1.54 -9.60 17.68
CA ASN A 5 -0.59 -9.31 16.60
C ASN A 5 -0.42 -7.80 16.50
N MET A 6 0.83 -7.33 16.52
CA MET A 6 1.19 -5.95 16.20
C MET A 6 1.33 -5.85 14.68
N TYR A 7 0.89 -4.73 14.10
CA TYR A 7 0.92 -4.53 12.65
C TYR A 7 1.73 -3.29 12.29
N THR A 8 2.45 -3.35 11.18
CA THR A 8 3.11 -2.21 10.54
C THR A 8 2.31 -1.81 9.31
N SER A 9 2.17 -0.50 9.06
CA SER A 9 1.62 -0.05 7.77
C SER A 9 2.66 -0.25 6.68
N ARG A 10 2.24 -0.83 5.56
CA ARG A 10 3.08 -1.04 4.38
C ARG A 10 2.42 -0.49 3.13
N VAL A 11 3.26 0.08 2.29
CA VAL A 11 2.92 0.44 0.92
C VAL A 11 3.95 -0.23 0.04
N SER A 12 3.48 -1.00 -0.93
CA SER A 12 4.33 -1.97 -1.60
C SER A 12 3.82 -2.27 -3.01
N PHE A 13 4.75 -2.58 -3.92
CA PHE A 13 4.44 -2.93 -5.30
C PHE A 13 4.98 -4.28 -5.67
N ILE A 14 4.23 -4.97 -6.51
CA ILE A 14 4.54 -6.30 -6.99
C ILE A 14 4.37 -6.25 -8.52
N CYS A 15 5.40 -6.61 -9.25
CA CYS A 15 5.48 -6.33 -10.69
C CYS A 15 4.60 -7.24 -11.56
N ALA A 16 4.24 -6.72 -12.74
CA ALA A 16 4.84 -7.11 -14.01
C ALA A 16 4.78 -5.92 -15.01
N VAL A 17 5.46 -6.13 -16.13
CA VAL A 17 6.19 -5.25 -17.05
C VAL A 17 5.58 -3.92 -17.54
N LYS A 18 6.51 -2.93 -17.61
CA LYS A 18 6.61 -1.67 -18.40
C LYS A 18 6.15 -0.34 -17.77
N GLN A 19 7.06 0.23 -16.99
CA GLN A 19 7.13 1.65 -16.60
C GLN A 19 5.87 2.23 -15.97
N LEU A 20 5.96 2.45 -14.66
CA LEU A 20 4.86 2.93 -13.88
C LEU A 20 5.19 4.18 -13.08
N TYR A 21 4.29 5.15 -13.14
CA TYR A 21 4.29 6.36 -12.32
C TYR A 21 3.18 6.25 -11.28
N ILE A 22 3.48 5.98 -10.00
CA ILE A 22 2.46 6.09 -8.94
C ILE A 22 2.78 7.26 -8.06
N ILE A 23 1.76 8.04 -7.72
CA ILE A 23 1.88 9.23 -6.90
C ILE A 23 1.10 9.02 -5.59
N PHE A 24 1.78 9.21 -4.45
CA PHE A 24 1.24 9.12 -3.09
C PHE A 24 1.03 10.48 -2.44
N PHE A 25 0.04 10.55 -1.55
CA PHE A 25 -0.11 11.58 -0.53
C PHE A 25 -0.75 11.04 0.76
N ALA A 26 -0.41 11.71 1.87
CA ALA A 26 -1.01 11.63 3.20
C ALA A 26 -1.27 10.23 3.75
N VAL A 27 -0.30 9.69 4.48
CA VAL A 27 -0.61 8.68 5.50
C VAL A 27 -1.03 9.39 6.78
N ALA A 28 -2.32 9.37 7.08
CA ALA A 28 -2.82 9.72 8.41
C ALA A 28 -3.05 8.44 9.21
N THR A 29 -2.27 8.23 10.27
CA THR A 29 -2.56 7.15 11.22
C THR A 29 -3.17 7.74 12.49
N GLU A 30 -4.43 7.45 12.75
CA GLU A 30 -5.04 7.66 14.07
C GLU A 30 -5.07 6.32 14.79
N GLY A 31 -4.08 6.03 15.63
CA GLY A 31 -3.95 4.75 16.34
C GLY A 31 -3.37 4.90 17.73
N ALA A 32 -3.53 3.87 18.56
CA ALA A 32 -2.86 3.77 19.85
C ALA A 32 -1.39 3.40 19.60
N VAL A 33 -0.49 4.38 19.64
CA VAL A 33 0.96 4.14 19.60
C VAL A 33 1.39 3.64 20.98
N PHE A 34 1.92 2.41 21.06
CA PHE A 34 2.49 1.91 22.31
C PHE A 34 3.93 2.42 22.44
N ASN A 35 4.15 3.28 23.42
CA ASN A 35 5.50 3.62 23.85
C ASN A 35 5.91 2.56 24.88
N GLU A 36 6.97 1.79 24.61
CA GLU A 36 7.52 0.81 25.55
C GLU A 36 8.15 1.53 26.76
N SER A 37 7.32 1.95 27.71
CA SER A 37 7.75 2.21 29.07
C SER A 37 6.95 1.34 30.02
N ILE A 38 7.63 0.32 30.54
CA ILE A 38 7.14 -0.71 31.46
C ILE A 38 6.49 -0.09 32.70
N GLY A 39 5.24 -0.45 32.99
CA GLY A 39 4.62 -0.21 34.29
C GLY A 39 3.10 -0.29 34.27
N ASP A 40 2.55 -1.36 34.88
CA ASP A 40 1.13 -1.63 35.15
C ASP A 40 0.29 -0.36 35.35
N SER A 41 -0.34 0.12 34.29
CA SER A 41 -1.47 1.02 34.33
C SER A 41 -2.22 0.90 33.02
N ILE A 42 -3.55 0.89 33.11
CA ILE A 42 -4.49 0.83 31.99
C ILE A 42 -4.01 1.80 30.92
N PHE A 43 -3.46 1.28 29.81
CA PHE A 43 -2.84 2.06 28.75
C PHE A 43 -3.89 2.96 28.10
N ALA A 44 -4.02 4.18 28.63
CA ALA A 44 -4.53 5.30 27.86
C ALA A 44 -3.44 5.64 26.85
N ALA A 45 -3.41 4.91 25.74
CA ALA A 45 -2.62 5.32 24.59
C ALA A 45 -3.15 6.70 24.17
N SER A 46 -2.33 7.74 24.34
CA SER A 46 -2.61 9.00 23.69
C SER A 46 -2.48 8.73 22.20
N ALA A 47 -3.60 8.70 21.47
CA ALA A 47 -3.57 8.62 20.03
C ALA A 47 -2.85 9.87 19.49
N SER A 48 -1.58 9.75 19.15
CA SER A 48 -0.88 10.76 18.37
C SER A 48 -1.22 10.51 16.91
N SER A 49 -1.99 11.41 16.31
CA SER A 49 -2.17 11.41 14.86
C SER A 49 -0.84 11.71 14.20
N TYR A 50 -0.34 10.79 13.39
CA TYR A 50 0.79 11.04 12.49
C TYR A 50 0.27 11.48 11.12
N PHE A 51 0.97 12.41 10.47
CA PHE A 51 0.68 12.89 9.14
C PHE A 51 1.98 13.24 8.41
N THR A 52 2.07 12.87 7.14
CA THR A 52 3.14 13.31 6.24
C THR A 52 2.57 13.59 4.85
N ASP A 53 3.04 14.65 4.20
CA ASP A 53 2.75 14.96 2.80
C ASP A 53 3.86 14.46 1.86
N PHE A 54 4.90 13.81 2.40
CA PHE A 54 6.09 13.37 1.67
C PHE A 54 6.76 14.46 0.81
N SER A 55 6.67 15.72 1.22
CA SER A 55 7.48 16.82 0.65
C SER A 55 8.99 16.54 0.70
N SER A 56 9.41 15.67 1.62
CA SER A 56 10.70 14.97 1.62
C SER A 56 10.52 13.59 2.29
N PHE A 57 11.54 12.72 2.20
CA PHE A 57 11.51 11.45 2.90
C PHE A 57 11.54 11.65 4.42
N ASP A 58 10.54 11.12 5.12
CA ASP A 58 10.43 11.16 6.58
C ASP A 58 11.11 9.92 7.18
N SER A 59 12.42 10.01 7.36
CA SER A 59 13.24 8.92 7.90
C SER A 59 13.01 8.64 9.39
N ASP A 60 12.30 9.51 10.11
CA ASP A 60 12.01 9.31 11.52
C ASP A 60 10.84 8.32 11.71
N ASN A 61 9.99 8.17 10.69
CA ASN A 61 8.77 7.37 10.75
C ASN A 61 8.69 6.29 9.68
N TRP A 62 9.48 6.38 8.61
CA TRP A 62 9.43 5.44 7.48
C TRP A 62 10.79 4.82 7.21
N VAL A 63 10.74 3.55 6.80
CA VAL A 63 11.89 2.79 6.31
C VAL A 63 11.65 2.46 4.83
N MET A 64 12.59 2.87 3.99
CA MET A 64 12.72 2.35 2.63
C MET A 64 13.35 0.95 2.71
N LYS A 65 12.68 -0.05 2.16
CA LYS A 65 13.30 -1.36 2.00
C LYS A 65 14.19 -1.36 0.76
N ASP A 66 15.32 -2.06 0.85
CA ASP A 66 16.34 -2.06 -0.20
C ASP A 66 17.13 -3.38 -0.23
N GLY A 67 17.58 -3.77 -1.42
CA GLY A 67 18.56 -4.85 -1.64
C GLY A 67 18.05 -6.29 -1.42
N THR A 68 16.78 -6.48 -1.08
CA THR A 68 16.16 -7.81 -0.94
C THR A 68 14.99 -7.97 -1.90
N CYS A 69 14.70 -9.19 -2.34
CA CYS A 69 13.50 -9.45 -3.12
C CYS A 69 12.36 -9.99 -2.23
N SER A 70 11.12 -9.60 -2.54
CA SER A 70 9.91 -10.18 -1.93
C SER A 70 9.26 -11.24 -2.82
N HIS A 71 8.56 -12.19 -2.20
CA HIS A 71 7.73 -13.22 -2.87
C HIS A 71 8.43 -14.14 -3.88
N CYS A 72 9.77 -14.19 -3.88
CA CYS A 72 10.53 -14.95 -4.89
C CYS A 72 10.62 -16.46 -4.64
N ASN A 73 10.44 -16.90 -3.39
CA ASN A 73 10.76 -18.29 -3.00
C ASN A 73 9.58 -19.27 -3.14
N GLU A 74 8.35 -18.79 -3.31
CA GLU A 74 7.16 -19.66 -3.32
C GLU A 74 6.39 -19.67 -4.63
N ARG A 75 6.59 -18.68 -5.51
CA ARG A 75 5.78 -18.54 -6.74
C ARG A 75 6.55 -18.40 -8.05
N TYR A 76 7.89 -18.35 -8.05
CA TYR A 76 8.75 -18.27 -9.27
C TYR A 76 8.16 -17.38 -10.40
N GLY A 77 7.44 -16.33 -10.03
CA GLY A 77 6.43 -15.71 -10.85
C GLY A 77 6.68 -14.22 -11.03
N ALA A 78 5.85 -13.61 -11.87
CA ALA A 78 5.89 -12.20 -12.24
C ALA A 78 5.97 -11.24 -11.02
N GLU A 79 5.47 -11.70 -9.87
CA GLU A 79 5.44 -11.01 -8.58
C GLU A 79 6.83 -10.75 -7.94
N CYS A 80 7.89 -11.44 -8.38
CA CYS A 80 9.22 -11.34 -7.78
C CYS A 80 9.90 -10.01 -8.11
N THR A 81 9.94 -9.12 -7.11
CA THR A 81 10.38 -7.72 -7.24
C THR A 81 11.55 -7.46 -6.30
N LEU A 82 12.65 -6.89 -6.84
CA LEU A 82 13.76 -6.35 -6.06
C LEU A 82 13.30 -5.04 -5.41
N TRP A 83 13.46 -4.94 -4.09
CA TRP A 83 13.26 -3.67 -3.39
C TRP A 83 14.44 -2.74 -3.71
N ASP A 84 14.14 -1.56 -4.24
CA ASP A 84 15.10 -0.53 -4.58
C ASP A 84 14.62 0.81 -4.00
N ALA A 85 15.37 1.35 -3.04
CA ALA A 85 15.03 2.63 -2.42
C ALA A 85 15.08 3.80 -3.42
N ASP A 86 15.91 3.73 -4.46
CA ASP A 86 16.03 4.75 -5.51
C ASP A 86 14.82 4.73 -6.48
N ALA A 87 13.94 3.75 -6.36
CA ALA A 87 12.67 3.71 -7.08
C ALA A 87 11.59 4.61 -6.44
N ALA A 88 11.95 5.39 -5.40
CA ALA A 88 11.11 6.41 -4.79
C ALA A 88 11.64 7.82 -5.08
N ALA A 89 10.77 8.72 -5.50
CA ALA A 89 11.08 10.13 -5.70
C ALA A 89 10.15 11.02 -4.87
N PHE A 90 10.70 11.62 -3.81
CA PHE A 90 9.98 12.52 -2.91
C PHE A 90 10.03 13.97 -3.41
N GLY A 91 9.00 14.75 -3.14
CA GLY A 91 8.97 16.19 -3.42
C GLY A 91 7.73 16.63 -4.19
N SER A 92 7.92 17.54 -5.15
CA SER A 92 6.81 18.11 -5.92
C SER A 92 6.42 17.21 -7.09
N ILE A 93 5.12 16.90 -7.18
CA ILE A 93 4.56 16.01 -8.18
C ILE A 93 3.51 16.76 -8.99
N PRO A 94 3.60 16.72 -10.33
CA PRO A 94 2.63 17.38 -11.19
C PRO A 94 1.27 16.68 -11.12
N ILE A 95 0.20 17.48 -10.98
CA ILE A 95 -1.18 17.06 -11.14
C ILE A 95 -1.68 17.67 -12.45
N GLU A 96 -2.14 16.80 -13.36
CA GLU A 96 -2.81 17.23 -14.58
C GLU A 96 -4.32 17.25 -14.33
N ASN A 97 -4.91 18.46 -14.31
CA ASN A 97 -6.35 18.66 -14.23
C ASN A 97 -6.79 19.46 -15.47
N GLY A 98 -6.93 18.76 -16.60
CA GLY A 98 -7.25 19.40 -17.88
C GLY A 98 -6.13 20.33 -18.36
N SER A 99 -6.40 21.64 -18.45
CA SER A 99 -5.43 22.63 -18.97
C SER A 99 -4.56 23.30 -17.90
N THR A 100 -4.82 23.03 -16.62
CA THR A 100 -4.02 23.56 -15.51
C THR A 100 -3.02 22.52 -15.02
N SER A 101 -1.74 22.92 -14.94
CA SER A 101 -0.69 22.14 -14.28
C SER A 101 -0.53 22.69 -12.86
N GLU A 102 -0.93 21.88 -11.89
CA GLU A 102 -0.69 22.14 -10.47
C GLU A 102 0.40 21.19 -9.96
N THR A 103 0.98 21.50 -8.79
CA THR A 103 1.95 20.62 -8.15
C THR A 103 1.54 20.38 -6.71
N MET A 104 1.66 19.16 -6.23
CA MET A 104 1.49 18.79 -4.82
C MET A 104 2.79 18.21 -4.24
N SER A 105 2.93 18.23 -2.92
CA SER A 105 3.93 17.41 -2.23
C SER A 105 3.50 15.95 -2.27
N GLY A 106 4.45 15.03 -2.45
CA GLY A 106 4.17 13.60 -2.38
C GLY A 106 5.40 12.75 -2.64
N VAL A 107 5.19 11.44 -2.78
CA VAL A 107 6.21 10.52 -3.26
C VAL A 107 5.74 9.81 -4.52
N THR A 108 6.61 9.73 -5.52
CA THR A 108 6.40 8.87 -6.68
C THR A 108 7.08 7.53 -6.42
N LEU A 109 6.36 6.41 -6.45
CA LEU A 109 6.96 5.08 -6.40
C LEU A 109 6.88 4.44 -7.78
N THR A 110 8.02 3.98 -8.28
CA THR A 110 8.16 3.53 -9.66
C THR A 110 8.52 2.06 -9.70
N THR A 111 7.81 1.30 -10.53
CA THR A 111 8.19 -0.07 -10.86
C THR A 111 8.84 -0.09 -12.24
N THR A 112 10.04 -0.67 -12.33
CA THR A 112 10.78 -0.77 -13.60
C THR A 112 11.30 -2.20 -13.81
N PRO A 113 11.17 -2.76 -15.02
CA PRO A 113 11.84 -4.03 -15.35
C PRO A 113 13.36 -3.92 -15.15
N LEU A 114 13.98 -5.00 -14.68
CA LEU A 114 15.43 -5.09 -14.62
C LEU A 114 15.97 -5.53 -15.99
N GLU A 115 17.12 -4.99 -16.41
CA GLU A 115 17.80 -5.45 -17.63
C GLU A 115 18.24 -6.92 -17.53
N THR A 116 18.58 -7.33 -16.30
CA THR A 116 18.92 -8.70 -15.94
C THR A 116 18.32 -9.03 -14.59
N ASN A 117 17.82 -10.25 -14.42
CA ASN A 117 17.25 -10.68 -13.15
C ASN A 117 18.23 -10.46 -11.99
N ALA A 118 17.73 -9.96 -10.86
CA ALA A 118 18.49 -9.83 -9.64
C ALA A 118 18.93 -11.20 -9.11
N SER A 119 19.98 -11.24 -8.28
CA SER A 119 20.48 -12.48 -7.66
C SER A 119 19.43 -13.18 -6.78
N CYS A 120 18.46 -12.42 -6.26
CA CYS A 120 17.31 -12.94 -5.53
C CYS A 120 16.13 -13.36 -6.41
N GLY A 121 16.31 -13.41 -7.74
CA GLY A 121 15.30 -13.84 -8.71
C GLY A 121 14.42 -12.71 -9.25
N GLY A 122 14.52 -11.49 -8.69
CA GLY A 122 13.69 -10.35 -9.07
C GLY A 122 13.80 -10.03 -10.56
N ILE A 123 12.66 -9.82 -11.23
CA ILE A 123 12.60 -9.44 -12.64
C ILE A 123 12.33 -7.95 -12.84
N CYS A 124 11.92 -7.28 -11.78
CA CYS A 124 11.69 -5.85 -11.71
C CYS A 124 12.29 -5.29 -10.44
N LYS A 125 12.41 -3.97 -10.39
CA LYS A 125 12.64 -3.22 -9.17
C LYS A 125 11.47 -2.30 -8.85
N SER A 126 11.20 -2.10 -7.57
CA SER A 126 10.21 -1.15 -7.10
C SER A 126 10.52 -0.67 -5.69
N ALA A 127 9.93 0.45 -5.29
CA ALA A 127 10.08 1.00 -3.97
C ALA A 127 9.07 0.40 -3.00
N HIS A 128 9.52 0.16 -1.76
CA HIS A 128 8.70 -0.40 -0.69
C HIS A 128 8.91 0.42 0.57
N MET A 129 7.81 0.97 1.07
CA MET A 129 7.80 1.84 2.24
C MET A 129 7.09 1.14 3.38
N VAL A 130 7.74 1.11 4.54
CA VAL A 130 7.19 0.55 5.78
C VAL A 130 7.22 1.60 6.86
N TYR A 131 6.09 1.79 7.52
CA TYR A 131 6.00 2.65 8.69
C TYR A 131 6.71 1.96 9.87
N ASP A 132 7.65 2.64 10.50
CA ASP A 132 8.59 2.10 11.49
C ASP A 132 8.01 2.04 12.91
N HIS A 133 6.70 2.23 13.03
CA HIS A 133 6.01 2.16 14.31
C HIS A 133 4.88 1.14 14.24
N ASP A 134 4.81 0.32 15.29
CA ASP A 134 3.71 -0.61 15.47
C ASP A 134 2.40 0.13 15.69
N LEU A 135 1.38 -0.33 15.00
CA LEU A 135 0.01 0.13 15.10
C LEU A 135 -0.80 -0.98 15.78
N MET A 136 -1.50 -0.61 16.85
CA MET A 136 -2.53 -1.45 17.46
C MET A 136 -3.88 -0.75 17.33
N TYR A 137 -4.65 -1.17 16.34
CA TYR A 137 -5.88 -0.53 15.91
C TYR A 137 -5.68 0.92 15.44
N GLY A 138 -6.65 1.40 14.68
CA GLY A 138 -6.64 2.77 14.21
C GLY A 138 -7.23 2.91 12.83
N THR A 139 -6.98 4.07 12.25
CA THR A 139 -7.32 4.36 10.86
C THR A 139 -6.06 4.74 10.14
N VAL A 140 -5.76 4.04 9.04
CA VAL A 140 -4.76 4.45 8.04
C VAL A 140 -5.54 5.03 6.89
N THR A 141 -5.26 6.28 6.54
CA THR A 141 -5.78 6.92 5.33
C THR A 141 -4.62 7.20 4.40
N VAL A 142 -4.78 6.95 3.10
CA VAL A 142 -3.81 7.19 2.03
C VAL A 142 -4.54 7.85 0.88
N GLU A 143 -4.03 8.94 0.35
CA GLU A 143 -4.45 9.48 -0.94
C GLU A 143 -3.49 9.01 -2.02
N ALA A 144 -3.98 8.39 -3.09
CA ALA A 144 -3.11 7.83 -4.11
C ALA A 144 -3.79 7.77 -5.47
N LYS A 145 -2.97 7.66 -6.50
CA LYS A 145 -3.38 7.35 -7.87
C LYS A 145 -2.62 6.10 -8.35
N TRP A 146 -3.33 5.05 -8.73
CA TRP A 146 -2.74 3.72 -8.96
C TRP A 146 -2.65 3.36 -10.43
N PHE A 147 -1.43 3.14 -10.93
CA PHE A 147 -1.22 2.65 -12.30
C PHE A 147 -1.77 3.53 -13.45
N PRO A 148 -1.53 4.86 -13.48
CA PRO A 148 -1.94 5.69 -14.60
C PRO A 148 -1.22 5.30 -15.89
N GLY A 149 -1.94 5.36 -17.01
CA GLY A 149 -1.42 5.12 -18.35
C GLY A 149 -2.13 3.99 -19.10
N ASP A 150 -1.72 3.76 -20.34
CA ASP A 150 -2.35 2.75 -21.19
C ASP A 150 -2.07 1.32 -20.72
N GLU A 151 -3.02 0.41 -20.99
CA GLU A 151 -3.01 -1.03 -20.69
C GLU A 151 -1.66 -1.72 -20.98
N ASP A 152 -1.05 -1.43 -22.14
CA ASP A 152 0.23 -2.01 -22.57
C ASP A 152 1.41 -1.73 -21.60
N ASN A 153 1.28 -0.73 -20.74
CA ASN A 153 2.29 -0.34 -19.75
C ASN A 153 1.98 -0.88 -18.35
N VAL A 154 0.70 -1.12 -18.04
CA VAL A 154 0.25 -1.36 -16.66
C VAL A 154 -0.47 -2.68 -16.45
N SER A 155 -0.77 -3.43 -17.52
CA SER A 155 -1.50 -4.72 -17.54
C SER A 155 -0.97 -5.82 -16.65
N THR A 156 0.17 -5.62 -16.03
CA THR A 156 0.71 -6.62 -15.12
C THR A 156 1.16 -6.01 -13.80
N ALA A 157 1.05 -4.69 -13.65
CA ALA A 157 1.43 -3.98 -12.45
C ALA A 157 0.44 -4.25 -11.32
N THR A 158 0.99 -4.48 -10.11
CA THR A 158 0.19 -4.70 -8.90
C THR A 158 0.80 -3.93 -7.74
N GLY A 159 -0.01 -3.61 -6.74
CA GLY A 159 0.44 -2.84 -5.59
C GLY A 159 -0.58 -2.88 -4.48
N PHE A 160 -0.19 -2.45 -3.28
CA PHE A 160 -1.07 -2.52 -2.14
C PHE A 160 -0.78 -1.49 -1.06
N ILE A 161 -1.83 -1.19 -0.30
CA ILE A 161 -1.78 -0.59 1.04
C ILE A 161 -2.09 -1.72 2.01
N GLY A 162 -1.23 -1.93 3.00
CA GLY A 162 -1.33 -3.04 3.95
C GLY A 162 -1.15 -2.60 5.40
N LEU A 163 -1.79 -3.32 6.30
CA LEU A 163 -1.39 -3.48 7.69
C LEU A 163 -0.89 -4.91 7.83
N ASP A 164 0.42 -5.10 7.95
CA ASP A 164 1.04 -6.43 7.99
C ASP A 164 1.60 -6.68 9.39
N SER A 165 1.30 -7.84 9.94
CA SER A 165 1.99 -8.33 11.14
C SER A 165 3.40 -8.81 10.82
N ASP A 166 4.21 -8.92 11.87
CA ASP A 166 5.54 -9.50 11.77
C ASP A 166 5.50 -10.88 11.09
N GLY A 167 6.47 -11.12 10.20
CA GLY A 167 6.51 -12.36 9.42
C GLY A 167 5.38 -12.52 8.38
N ASN A 168 4.51 -11.53 8.20
CA ASN A 168 3.33 -11.60 7.33
C ASN A 168 2.37 -12.74 7.72
N GLU A 169 2.29 -13.07 9.01
CA GLU A 169 1.41 -14.13 9.55
C GLU A 169 -0.07 -13.76 9.46
N ALA A 170 -0.34 -12.45 9.44
CA ALA A 170 -1.64 -11.86 9.20
C ALA A 170 -1.50 -10.49 8.52
N SER A 171 -2.42 -10.13 7.64
CA SER A 171 -2.47 -8.84 6.98
C SER A 171 -3.89 -8.35 6.65
N ILE A 172 -4.06 -7.04 6.60
CA ILE A 172 -5.28 -6.36 6.14
C ILE A 172 -4.88 -5.47 4.97
N THR A 173 -5.40 -5.70 3.78
CA THR A 173 -4.88 -5.04 2.57
C THR A 173 -5.96 -4.41 1.71
N MET A 174 -5.54 -3.41 0.93
CA MET A 174 -6.13 -2.97 -0.33
C MET A 174 -5.13 -3.30 -1.44
N GLY A 175 -5.47 -4.22 -2.34
CA GLY A 175 -4.68 -4.56 -3.52
C GLY A 175 -5.20 -3.82 -4.74
N PHE A 176 -4.30 -3.38 -5.59
CA PHE A 176 -4.60 -2.62 -6.80
C PHE A 176 -3.89 -3.30 -7.96
N HIS A 177 -4.52 -3.27 -9.13
CA HIS A 177 -4.00 -3.83 -10.36
C HIS A 177 -4.07 -2.77 -11.46
N GLY A 178 -3.14 -2.80 -12.40
CA GLY A 178 -3.22 -1.93 -13.57
C GLY A 178 -4.29 -2.41 -14.55
N VAL A 179 -4.72 -1.50 -15.43
CA VAL A 179 -5.64 -1.80 -16.53
C VAL A 179 -5.06 -2.91 -17.40
N GLY A 180 -5.86 -3.96 -17.68
CA GLY A 180 -5.46 -5.13 -18.46
C GLY A 180 -4.89 -6.30 -17.66
N TRP A 181 -4.93 -6.22 -16.33
CA TRP A 181 -4.50 -7.32 -15.47
C TRP A 181 -5.37 -8.58 -15.65
N ASP A 182 -4.71 -9.69 -15.95
CA ASP A 182 -5.29 -11.04 -16.17
C ASP A 182 -6.36 -11.13 -17.28
N ASP A 183 -6.25 -10.27 -18.31
CA ASP A 183 -7.24 -10.14 -19.41
C ASP A 183 -8.69 -9.87 -18.92
N ASP A 184 -8.88 -9.41 -17.67
CA ASP A 184 -10.17 -9.28 -16.98
C ASP A 184 -10.55 -7.83 -16.60
N GLU A 185 -11.82 -7.67 -16.21
CA GLU A 185 -12.62 -6.45 -15.94
C GLU A 185 -11.91 -5.18 -15.40
N ASP A 186 -12.19 -4.02 -16.03
CA ASP A 186 -12.29 -2.63 -15.48
C ASP A 186 -11.46 -2.31 -14.21
N PHE A 187 -10.19 -2.73 -14.17
CA PHE A 187 -9.31 -2.56 -13.00
C PHE A 187 -8.91 -1.11 -12.77
N ASP A 188 -9.10 -0.24 -13.77
CA ASP A 188 -9.12 1.22 -13.59
C ASP A 188 -10.22 1.71 -12.66
N HIS A 189 -11.23 0.89 -12.33
CA HIS A 189 -12.31 1.25 -11.41
C HIS A 189 -12.40 0.32 -10.18
N LYS A 190 -11.48 -0.63 -10.03
CA LYS A 190 -11.56 -1.67 -9.00
C LYS A 190 -10.34 -1.75 -8.12
N PHE A 191 -10.56 -2.12 -6.86
CA PHE A 191 -9.49 -2.59 -5.98
C PHE A 191 -9.93 -3.80 -5.18
N GLN A 192 -8.97 -4.64 -4.82
CA GLN A 192 -9.15 -5.83 -4.02
C GLN A 192 -9.08 -5.46 -2.53
N THR A 193 -9.96 -6.00 -1.70
CA THR A 193 -9.83 -5.96 -0.24
C THR A 193 -9.59 -7.36 0.30
N ALA A 194 -8.76 -7.48 1.34
CA ALA A 194 -8.50 -8.79 1.95
C ALA A 194 -8.15 -8.68 3.43
N VAL A 195 -8.52 -9.72 4.18
CA VAL A 195 -8.00 -10.03 5.51
C VAL A 195 -7.37 -11.42 5.45
N TYR A 196 -6.09 -11.48 5.74
CA TYR A 196 -5.33 -12.70 5.91
C TYR A 196 -5.13 -12.84 7.42
N ALA A 197 -5.92 -13.68 8.10
CA ALA A 197 -5.86 -13.84 9.57
C ALA A 197 -5.25 -15.18 10.01
N ASP A 198 -5.03 -16.08 9.06
CA ASP A 198 -4.48 -17.43 9.23
C ASP A 198 -4.10 -17.93 7.83
N VAL A 199 -2.91 -18.51 7.65
CA VAL A 199 -2.42 -19.04 6.36
C VAL A 199 -3.41 -20.01 5.71
N ASP A 200 -4.20 -20.72 6.51
CA ASP A 200 -5.20 -21.70 6.05
C ASP A 200 -6.55 -21.07 5.68
N ASN A 201 -6.87 -19.86 6.16
CA ASN A 201 -8.13 -19.13 5.90
C ASN A 201 -7.91 -17.82 5.12
N SER A 202 -6.74 -17.68 4.50
CA SER A 202 -6.17 -16.44 3.95
C SER A 202 -6.79 -15.97 2.60
N HIS A 203 -8.08 -16.22 2.36
CA HIS A 203 -8.63 -16.15 1.00
C HIS A 203 -9.94 -15.37 0.82
N GLU A 204 -10.44 -14.63 1.82
CA GLU A 204 -11.59 -13.72 1.61
C GLU A 204 -11.19 -12.44 0.88
N LYS A 205 -10.87 -12.60 -0.40
CA LYS A 205 -10.62 -11.54 -1.35
C LYS A 205 -11.95 -11.11 -1.96
N GLU A 206 -12.25 -9.82 -1.87
CA GLU A 206 -13.39 -9.22 -2.58
C GLU A 206 -12.86 -8.08 -3.46
N TYR A 207 -13.50 -7.88 -4.61
CA TYR A 207 -13.21 -6.77 -5.50
C TYR A 207 -14.33 -5.75 -5.35
N GLU A 208 -13.93 -4.51 -5.08
CA GLU A 208 -14.85 -3.40 -4.92
C GLU A 208 -14.88 -2.57 -6.21
N ASP A 209 -16.06 -2.39 -6.79
CA ASP A 209 -16.26 -1.60 -8.01
C ASP A 209 -16.65 -0.16 -7.66
N MET A 210 -15.77 0.79 -7.99
CA MET A 210 -15.89 2.22 -7.69
C MET A 210 -16.45 3.04 -8.85
N SER A 211 -16.98 2.38 -9.89
CA SER A 211 -17.57 3.05 -11.04
C SER A 211 -18.59 4.12 -10.62
N PRO A 212 -18.54 5.34 -11.20
CA PRO A 212 -17.75 5.72 -12.38
C PRO A 212 -16.39 6.38 -12.06
N VAL A 213 -15.86 6.25 -10.84
CA VAL A 213 -14.62 6.92 -10.43
C VAL A 213 -13.41 6.04 -10.74
N SER A 214 -12.48 6.56 -11.55
CA SER A 214 -11.24 5.85 -11.89
C SER A 214 -10.27 5.88 -10.71
N VAL A 215 -9.84 4.70 -10.25
CA VAL A 215 -8.74 4.53 -9.30
C VAL A 215 -7.37 4.76 -9.93
N ALA A 216 -7.30 4.74 -11.27
CA ALA A 216 -6.05 4.85 -12.03
C ALA A 216 -5.74 6.27 -12.54
N ASP A 217 -6.77 7.03 -12.89
CA ASP A 217 -6.61 8.35 -13.50
C ASP A 217 -6.74 9.49 -12.48
N GLU A 218 -7.41 9.23 -11.36
CA GLU A 218 -7.68 10.22 -10.32
C GLU A 218 -6.92 9.94 -9.02
N PHE A 219 -6.61 11.00 -8.28
CA PHE A 219 -6.23 10.87 -6.88
C PHE A 219 -7.46 10.57 -6.05
N ASN A 220 -7.40 9.47 -5.30
CA ASN A 220 -8.50 9.02 -4.47
C ASN A 220 -8.03 8.79 -3.04
N VAL A 221 -8.94 8.95 -2.09
CA VAL A 221 -8.68 8.74 -0.66
C VAL A 221 -9.13 7.34 -0.26
N TYR A 222 -8.17 6.52 0.11
CA TYR A 222 -8.34 5.16 0.61
C TYR A 222 -8.19 5.15 2.12
N SER A 223 -9.05 4.43 2.84
CA SER A 223 -8.91 4.33 4.30
C SER A 223 -9.21 2.92 4.80
N ILE A 224 -8.30 2.39 5.62
CA ILE A 224 -8.47 1.16 6.38
C ILE A 224 -8.65 1.56 7.84
N LYS A 225 -9.83 1.30 8.40
CA LYS A 225 -10.06 1.41 9.83
C LYS A 225 -10.15 0.02 10.44
N TRP A 226 -9.25 -0.25 11.37
CA TRP A 226 -9.14 -1.50 12.09
C TRP A 226 -9.40 -1.27 13.57
N THR A 227 -10.31 -2.05 14.16
CA THR A 227 -10.58 -2.08 15.59
C THR A 227 -10.59 -3.53 16.08
N SER A 228 -10.75 -3.73 17.39
CA SER A 228 -10.87 -5.07 17.99
C SER A 228 -12.10 -5.86 17.54
N GLU A 229 -13.06 -5.20 16.88
CA GLU A 229 -14.36 -5.79 16.54
C GLU A 229 -14.63 -5.87 15.04
N LYS A 230 -13.86 -5.14 14.22
CA LYS A 230 -14.10 -5.04 12.79
C LYS A 230 -12.96 -4.38 12.04
N VAL A 231 -12.97 -4.62 10.74
CA VAL A 231 -12.21 -3.89 9.74
C VAL A 231 -13.19 -3.23 8.76
N THR A 232 -12.94 -1.99 8.40
CA THR A 232 -13.69 -1.28 7.36
C THR A 232 -12.76 -0.63 6.37
N TRP A 233 -13.07 -0.78 5.09
CA TRP A 233 -12.42 -0.12 3.97
C TRP A 233 -13.32 0.99 3.47
N LYS A 234 -12.73 2.16 3.21
CA LYS A 234 -13.43 3.30 2.62
C LYS A 234 -12.70 3.81 1.39
N PHE A 235 -13.48 4.33 0.46
CA PHE A 235 -13.04 4.99 -0.76
C PHE A 235 -13.74 6.35 -0.86
N ASN A 236 -12.96 7.42 -0.97
CA ASN A 236 -13.45 8.81 -0.99
C ASN A 236 -14.44 9.13 0.14
N GLY A 237 -14.19 8.58 1.33
CA GLY A 237 -15.00 8.77 2.54
C GLY A 237 -16.19 7.81 2.69
N GLU A 238 -16.60 7.16 1.59
CA GLU A 238 -17.72 6.21 1.54
C GLU A 238 -17.27 4.80 1.94
N LEU A 239 -18.20 4.02 2.52
CA LEU A 239 -17.91 2.64 2.92
C LEU A 239 -17.87 1.73 1.69
N ALA A 240 -16.71 1.12 1.44
CA ALA A 240 -16.56 0.09 0.41
C ALA A 240 -16.88 -1.30 0.98
N ARG A 241 -16.16 -1.71 2.04
CA ARG A 241 -16.33 -3.03 2.67
C ARG A 241 -16.29 -2.96 4.19
N LYS A 242 -16.92 -3.94 4.85
CA LYS A 242 -16.85 -4.18 6.28
C LYS A 242 -16.78 -5.67 6.59
N VAL A 243 -15.83 -6.06 7.44
CA VAL A 243 -15.68 -7.41 8.01
C VAL A 243 -15.72 -7.30 9.54
N THR A 244 -16.39 -8.23 10.22
CA THR A 244 -16.56 -8.26 11.70
C THR A 244 -16.05 -9.54 12.30
#